data_AF-A0A8J8FSM5-F1
#
_entry.id   AF-A0A8J8FSM5-F1
#
_cell.length_a   1.000
_cell.length_b   1.000
_cell.length_c   1.000
_cell.angle_alpha   90.00
_cell.angle_beta   90.00
_cell.angle_gamma   90.00
#
_symmetry.space_group_name_H-M   'P 1'
#
loop_
_entity.id
_entity.type
_entity.pdbx_description
1 polymer ?
#
loop_
_entity_poly.entity_id
_entity_poly.type
_entity_poly.pdbx_seq_one_letter_code
_entity_poly.pdbx_strand_id
1 'polypeptide(L)'
;MMGSPAYKKLSPQAKVLMMLMQEQWRNDKPVAYGVREAAEKITCDVKTARKAFVMLKDQGFITCLDESLFNSRTGSKAREWRLTWMPYMDKPPTNDWEKLPNEN
;
A
#
# COMPACT_ATOMS: atom_id res chain seq x y z
N MET A 1 13.63 -6.35 -4.74
CA MET A 1 12.16 -6.44 -4.54
C MET A 1 11.54 -7.72 -5.10
N MET A 2 11.41 -7.93 -6.43
CA MET A 2 10.63 -9.06 -6.97
C MET A 2 11.13 -10.48 -6.58
N GLY A 3 12.42 -10.62 -6.29
CA GLY A 3 12.99 -11.87 -5.80
C GLY A 3 12.73 -12.15 -4.31
N SER A 4 12.22 -11.18 -3.55
CA SER A 4 12.09 -11.31 -2.09
C SER A 4 10.96 -12.26 -1.69
N PRO A 5 11.10 -12.98 -0.56
CA PRO A 5 10.04 -13.83 -0.04
C PRO A 5 8.74 -13.05 0.26
N ALA A 6 8.86 -11.83 0.77
CA ALA A 6 7.72 -10.93 0.98
C ALA A 6 6.94 -10.67 -0.33
N TYR A 7 7.64 -10.38 -1.44
CA TYR A 7 6.98 -10.17 -2.74
C TYR A 7 6.37 -11.45 -3.30
N LYS A 8 7.02 -12.59 -3.11
CA LYS A 8 6.52 -13.90 -3.58
C LYS A 8 5.24 -14.31 -2.85
N LYS A 9 5.10 -13.96 -1.56
CA LYS A 9 3.88 -14.21 -0.78
C LYS A 9 2.68 -13.44 -1.33
N LEU A 10 2.86 -12.28 -1.97
CA LEU A 10 1.77 -11.42 -2.45
C LEU A 10 0.86 -12.08 -3.49
N SER A 11 -0.45 -11.83 -3.36
CA SER A 11 -1.45 -12.18 -4.36
C SER A 11 -1.28 -11.36 -5.64
N PRO A 12 -1.81 -11.82 -6.79
CA PRO A 12 -1.82 -11.04 -8.02
C PRO A 12 -2.44 -9.64 -7.85
N GLN A 13 -3.56 -9.56 -7.11
CA GLN A 13 -4.25 -8.29 -6.84
C GLN A 13 -3.40 -7.35 -5.99
N ALA A 14 -2.66 -7.87 -5.00
CA ALA A 14 -1.72 -7.07 -4.21
C ALA A 14 -0.57 -6.51 -5.08
N LYS A 15 -0.05 -7.31 -6.01
CA LYS A 15 0.99 -6.84 -6.96
C LYS A 15 0.46 -5.74 -7.89
N VAL A 16 -0.77 -5.89 -8.40
CA VAL A 16 -1.42 -4.83 -9.20
C VAL A 16 -1.65 -3.57 -8.37
N LEU A 17 -2.13 -3.71 -7.14
CA LEU A 17 -2.32 -2.59 -6.21
C LEU A 17 -1.02 -1.81 -5.98
N MET A 18 0.12 -2.50 -5.82
CA MET A 18 1.43 -1.84 -5.69
C MET A 18 1.73 -0.95 -6.90
N MET A 19 1.50 -1.44 -8.12
CA MET A 19 1.74 -0.69 -9.35
C MET A 19 0.85 0.56 -9.43
N LEU A 20 -0.44 0.41 -9.11
CA LEU A 20 -1.39 1.53 -9.09
C LEU A 20 -1.02 2.59 -8.04
N MET A 21 -0.59 2.18 -6.85
CA MET A 21 -0.15 3.12 -5.82
C MET A 21 1.15 3.82 -6.19
N GLN A 22 2.08 3.12 -6.85
CA GLN A 22 3.34 3.70 -7.32
C GLN A 22 3.12 4.76 -8.41
N GLU A 23 2.14 4.56 -9.29
CA GLU A 23 1.78 5.57 -10.31
C GLU A 23 1.35 6.90 -9.67
N GLN A 24 0.69 6.85 -8.51
CA GLN A 24 0.21 8.02 -7.78
C GLN A 24 1.23 8.56 -6.77
N TRP A 25 2.41 7.93 -6.66
CA TRP A 25 3.41 8.28 -5.66
C TRP A 25 4.05 9.64 -5.96
N ARG A 26 4.31 10.38 -4.88
CA ARG A 26 5.16 11.56 -4.90
C ARG A 26 6.02 11.59 -3.64
N ASN A 27 7.20 12.19 -3.75
CA ASN A 27 8.14 12.29 -2.62
C ASN A 27 7.63 13.23 -1.50
N ASP A 28 6.84 14.24 -1.87
CA ASP A 28 6.36 15.33 -1.01
C ASP A 28 5.03 15.04 -0.29
N LYS A 29 4.32 13.98 -0.66
CA LYS A 29 3.00 13.67 -0.09
C LYS A 29 2.69 12.15 -0.11
N PRO A 30 1.89 11.65 0.83
CA PRO A 30 1.49 10.25 0.81
C PRO A 30 0.50 9.93 -0.31
N VAL A 31 0.37 8.63 -0.60
CA VAL A 31 -0.56 8.12 -1.59
C VAL A 31 -1.94 8.00 -0.95
N ALA A 32 -2.86 8.89 -1.29
CA ALA A 32 -4.27 8.77 -0.92
C ALA A 32 -4.95 7.77 -1.87
N TYR A 33 -5.15 6.53 -1.40
CA TYR A 33 -5.73 5.47 -2.24
C TYR A 33 -6.76 4.63 -1.47
N GLY A 34 -7.98 4.60 -1.99
CA GLY A 34 -9.13 3.98 -1.34
C GLY A 34 -9.38 2.54 -1.77
N VAL A 35 -10.04 1.76 -0.91
CA VAL A 35 -10.42 0.36 -1.22
C VAL A 35 -11.40 0.26 -2.40
N ARG A 36 -12.33 1.21 -2.54
CA ARG A 36 -13.31 1.22 -3.64
C ARG A 36 -12.65 1.53 -4.98
N GLU A 37 -11.84 2.59 -5.02
CA GLU A 37 -11.04 2.94 -6.21
C GLU A 37 -10.12 1.77 -6.63
N ALA A 38 -9.46 1.12 -5.67
CA ALA A 38 -8.66 -0.06 -5.94
C ALA A 38 -9.48 -1.23 -6.51
N ALA A 39 -10.66 -1.50 -5.95
CA ALA A 39 -11.54 -2.56 -6.42
C ALA A 39 -12.00 -2.33 -7.87
N GLU A 40 -12.35 -1.08 -8.21
CA GLU A 40 -12.75 -0.68 -9.56
C GLU A 40 -11.59 -0.85 -10.56
N LYS A 41 -10.42 -0.26 -10.26
CA LYS A 41 -9.24 -0.30 -11.15
C LYS A 41 -8.62 -1.69 -11.31
N ILE A 42 -8.67 -2.53 -10.28
CA ILE A 42 -8.21 -3.94 -10.34
C ILE A 42 -9.30 -4.84 -10.93
N THR A 43 -10.55 -4.37 -10.99
CA THR A 43 -11.72 -5.14 -11.41
C THR A 43 -11.93 -6.38 -10.52
N CYS A 44 -11.98 -6.17 -9.21
CA CYS A 44 -12.24 -7.23 -8.23
C CYS A 44 -13.23 -6.79 -7.14
N ASP A 45 -13.71 -7.75 -6.35
CA ASP A 45 -14.59 -7.44 -5.22
C ASP A 45 -13.87 -6.58 -4.16
N VAL A 46 -14.64 -5.72 -3.48
CA VAL A 46 -14.14 -4.81 -2.44
C VAL A 46 -13.44 -5.57 -1.30
N LYS A 47 -13.90 -6.79 -0.95
CA LYS A 47 -13.23 -7.62 0.07
C LYS A 47 -11.85 -8.09 -0.42
N THR A 48 -11.71 -8.39 -1.71
CA THR A 48 -10.43 -8.78 -2.32
C THR A 48 -9.47 -7.61 -2.34
N ALA A 49 -9.93 -6.43 -2.75
CA ALA A 49 -9.13 -5.20 -2.67
C ALA A 49 -8.69 -4.91 -1.22
N ARG A 50 -9.60 -5.05 -0.24
CA ARG A 50 -9.26 -4.88 1.19
C ARG A 50 -8.18 -5.86 1.63
N LYS A 51 -8.28 -7.14 1.26
CA LYS A 51 -7.27 -8.15 1.56
C LYS A 51 -5.91 -7.79 0.93
N ALA A 52 -5.90 -7.24 -0.28
CA ALA A 52 -4.67 -6.78 -0.93
C ALA A 52 -3.97 -5.67 -0.11
N PHE A 53 -4.70 -4.67 0.40
CA PHE A 53 -4.12 -3.65 1.29
C PHE A 53 -3.54 -4.25 2.57
N VAL A 54 -4.27 -5.16 3.23
CA VAL A 54 -3.79 -5.85 4.43
C VAL A 54 -2.50 -6.59 4.12
N MET A 55 -2.47 -7.33 3.01
CA MET A 55 -1.31 -8.11 2.60
C MET A 55 -0.09 -7.24 2.31
N LEU A 56 -0.25 -6.12 1.61
CA LEU A 56 0.86 -5.18 1.37
C LEU A 56 1.37 -4.55 2.66
N LYS A 57 0.48 -4.25 3.60
CA LYS A 57 0.86 -3.71 4.92
C LYS A 57 1.63 -4.75 5.73
N ASP A 58 1.10 -5.96 5.82
CA ASP A 58 1.69 -7.04 6.62
C ASP A 58 3.01 -7.55 6.02
N GLN A 59 3.16 -7.50 4.70
CA GLN A 59 4.41 -7.79 4.00
C GLN A 59 5.39 -6.60 3.97
N GLY A 60 5.09 -5.49 4.66
CA GLY A 60 6.01 -4.36 4.82
C GLY A 60 6.20 -3.50 3.57
N PHE A 61 5.32 -3.61 2.57
CA PHE A 61 5.37 -2.79 1.36
C PHE A 61 4.75 -1.40 1.58
N ILE A 62 3.69 -1.32 2.37
CA ILE A 62 3.03 -0.04 2.67
C ILE A 62 2.86 0.19 4.17
N THR A 63 2.86 1.46 4.57
CA THR A 63 2.54 1.87 5.94
C THR A 63 1.41 2.91 5.89
N CYS A 64 0.40 2.75 6.72
CA CYS A 64 -0.66 3.75 6.88
C CYS A 64 -0.08 4.92 7.67
N LEU A 65 -0.08 6.13 7.11
CA LEU A 65 0.41 7.32 7.81
C LEU A 65 -0.69 8.03 8.59
N ASP A 66 -1.92 7.99 8.08
CA ASP A 66 -3.09 8.56 8.75
C ASP A 66 -4.22 7.54 8.74
N GLU A 67 -4.68 7.15 9.93
CA GLU A 67 -5.85 6.28 10.09
C GLU A 67 -7.11 7.10 9.83
N SER A 68 -7.38 7.42 8.56
CA SER A 68 -8.63 8.02 8.05
C SER A 68 -9.53 8.63 9.13
N LEU A 69 -9.27 9.86 9.56
CA LEU A 69 -10.19 10.57 10.44
C LEU A 69 -11.51 10.81 9.70
N PHE A 70 -12.56 10.07 10.06
CA PHE A 70 -13.91 10.36 9.61
C PHE A 70 -14.38 11.62 10.34
N ASN A 71 -14.17 12.77 9.70
CA ASN A 71 -14.67 14.04 10.20
C ASN A 71 -15.88 14.45 9.36
N SER A 72 -17.05 14.47 9.99
CA SER A 72 -18.33 14.84 9.37
C SER A 72 -18.33 16.26 8.76
N ARG A 73 -17.38 17.13 9.13
CA ARG A 73 -17.18 18.48 8.56
C ARG A 73 -16.31 18.54 7.31
N THR A 74 -15.43 17.56 7.05
CA THR A 74 -14.44 17.62 5.94
C THR A 74 -14.56 16.46 4.94
N GLY A 75 -15.53 15.57 5.13
CA GLY A 75 -15.76 14.40 4.27
C GLY A 75 -14.91 13.19 4.67
N SER A 76 -15.24 12.02 4.10
CA SER A 76 -14.43 10.81 4.27
C SER A 76 -13.12 10.94 3.50
N LYS A 77 -12.00 11.23 4.17
CA LYS A 77 -10.68 11.14 3.55
C LYS A 77 -10.31 9.68 3.32
N ALA A 78 -9.81 9.38 2.13
CA ALA A 78 -9.18 8.09 1.86
C ALA A 78 -7.95 7.92 2.77
N ARG A 79 -7.63 6.67 3.13
CA ARG A 79 -6.41 6.39 3.88
C ARG A 79 -5.18 6.81 3.07
N GLU A 80 -4.20 7.34 3.79
CA GLU A 80 -2.94 7.81 3.23
C GLU A 80 -1.84 6.79 3.49
N TRP A 81 -1.13 6.42 2.42
CA TRP A 81 -0.16 5.33 2.44
C TRP A 81 1.23 5.83 2.06
N ARG A 82 2.23 5.37 2.82
CA ARG A 82 3.64 5.46 2.46
C ARG A 82 4.07 4.17 1.78
N LEU A 83 4.74 4.26 0.64
CA LEU A 83 5.38 3.13 -0.04
C LEU A 83 6.79 2.97 0.52
N THR A 84 7.09 1.85 1.17
CA THR A 84 8.35 1.66 1.89
C THR A 84 9.55 1.49 0.96
N TRP A 85 9.30 1.14 -0.31
CA TRP A 85 10.31 0.99 -1.36
C TRP A 85 10.59 2.27 -2.16
N MET A 86 9.86 3.36 -1.89
CA MET A 86 10.08 4.66 -2.49
C MET A 86 10.63 5.65 -1.47
N PRO A 87 11.39 6.68 -1.89
CA PRO A 87 11.78 7.75 -0.98
C PRO A 87 10.53 8.49 -0.46
N TYR A 88 10.67 9.19 0.66
CA TYR A 88 9.58 9.97 1.23
C TYR A 88 10.13 11.08 2.10
N MET A 89 9.70 12.32 1.85
CA MET A 89 10.17 13.52 2.57
C MET A 89 11.70 13.63 2.55
N ASP A 90 12.30 13.42 1.39
CA ASP A 90 13.76 13.43 1.14
C ASP A 90 14.56 12.43 1.96
N LYS A 91 13.87 11.45 2.56
CA LYS A 91 14.50 10.32 3.24
C LYS A 91 14.57 9.12 2.31
N PRO A 92 15.63 8.30 2.44
CA PRO A 92 15.75 7.07 1.67
C PRO A 92 14.58 6.10 1.97
N PRO A 93 14.27 5.19 1.03
CA PRO A 93 13.33 4.10 1.27
C PRO A 93 13.68 3.30 2.52
N THR A 94 12.67 2.87 3.30
CA THR A 94 12.91 2.03 4.49
C THR A 94 12.98 0.54 4.19
N ASN A 95 12.46 0.12 3.03
CA ASN A 95 12.44 -1.26 2.55
C ASN A 95 12.00 -2.26 3.63
N ASP A 96 10.92 -1.97 4.34
CA ASP A 96 10.51 -2.78 5.51
C ASP A 96 10.20 -4.25 5.14
N TRP A 97 9.85 -4.51 3.88
CA TRP A 97 9.70 -5.83 3.29
C TRP A 97 10.98 -6.70 3.29
N GLU A 98 12.17 -6.12 3.49
CA GLU A 98 13.44 -6.86 3.62
C GLU A 98 13.66 -7.42 5.03
N LYS A 99 12.98 -6.85 6.03
CA LYS A 99 13.19 -7.18 7.45
C LYS A 99 12.35 -8.37 7.92
N LEU A 100 11.40 -8.82 7.10
CA LEU A 100 10.53 -9.93 7.46
C LEU A 100 11.33 -11.24 7.48
N PRO A 101 11.28 -12.00 8.59
CA PRO A 101 12.01 -13.25 8.67
C PRO A 101 11.51 -14.23 7.60
N ASN A 102 12.45 -14.90 6.96
CA ASN A 102 12.15 -16.07 6.14
C ASN A 102 11.68 -17.16 7.11
N GLU A 103 10.37 -17.25 7.35
CA GLU A 103 9.81 -18.47 7.93
C GLU A 103 10.10 -19.62 6.95
N ASN A 104 11.05 -20.46 7.35
CA ASN A 104 11.44 -21.71 6.68
C ASN A 104 10.37 -22.77 6.87
#